data_AF-A0A948X4H3-F1
#
_entry.id   AF-A0A948X4H3-F1
#
_cell.length_a   1.000
_cell.length_b   1.000
_cell.length_c   1.000
_cell.angle_alpha   90.00
_cell.angle_beta   90.00
_cell.angle_gamma   90.00
#
_symmetry.space_group_name_H-M   'P 1'
#
loop_
_entity.id
_entity.type
_entity.pdbx_description
1 polymer ?
#
loop_
_entity_poly.entity_id
_entity_poly.type
_entity_poly.pdbx_seq_one_letter_code
_entity_poly.pdbx_strand_id
1 'polypeptide(L)'
;MRWSTPKDLRAQVQKLWDKGELLRPLVGSEAFAPRRLRLSTPSSGELSDHFDEARAWAAELRAMPHVRLVLREFRHRVLGNNALPDEVWLDSLDAAHAMLGKQKDVRRFAELLQITRQFLLSERTDGDAALATGQSLGASGHGDAPVHDRLLPWLAKRPLTALELFDAWPRLALVVGWLHAHPRPGIYLRQVDLPGVDSKFIEAHRAVLSELLDLALPGAVIDSSVSGLSGFCRRYGFKDKPLRIRFRLLDTSLLPGMAGSSPALPTNADPDIGLTQAAFESLHLPLERVFMTENEINFLAFPAVPGSLVIFGAGYGFEAFAGTTWLHRCDLFYWGDIDTHGFAILDQLRAHFPHAQSLLMDRDTLLAHADHWGTEPQALLRDLPRLTPGETALFNELRDNRLRVGVRLEQERIGFGWVQQALSAFSESTRSVVSASSL
;
A
#
# COMPACT_ATOMS: atom_id res chain seq x y z
N MET A 1 0.23 32.52 40.28
CA MET A 1 0.79 31.36 41.02
C MET A 1 0.39 30.08 40.30
N ARG A 2 1.21 29.02 40.31
CA ARG A 2 0.93 27.78 39.53
C ARG A 2 1.07 26.54 40.40
N TRP A 3 0.31 26.47 41.50
CA TRP A 3 0.14 25.23 42.27
C TRP A 3 -0.71 24.25 41.46
N SER A 4 -0.49 22.95 41.68
CA SER A 4 -1.21 21.93 40.93
C SER A 4 -2.68 21.89 41.33
N THR A 5 -3.57 21.98 40.36
CA THR A 5 -5.02 21.87 40.55
C THR A 5 -5.50 20.43 40.36
N PRO A 6 -6.72 20.06 40.80
CA PRO A 6 -7.34 18.78 40.43
C PRO A 6 -7.37 18.55 38.91
N LYS A 7 -7.52 19.62 38.12
CA LYS A 7 -7.46 19.56 36.64
C LYS A 7 -6.08 19.16 36.14
N ASP A 8 -5.00 19.67 36.74
CA ASP A 8 -3.64 19.30 36.37
C ASP A 8 -3.33 17.84 36.71
N LEU A 9 -3.80 17.36 37.86
CA LEU A 9 -3.68 15.96 38.27
C LEU A 9 -4.48 15.04 37.33
N ARG A 10 -5.71 15.43 36.97
CA ARG A 10 -6.51 14.74 35.94
C ARG A 10 -5.80 14.71 34.60
N ALA A 11 -5.19 15.80 34.17
CA ALA A 11 -4.43 15.85 32.93
C ALA A 11 -3.20 14.91 32.95
N GLN A 12 -2.56 14.71 34.11
CA GLN A 12 -1.49 13.72 34.24
C GLN A 12 -2.00 12.29 34.06
N VAL A 13 -3.14 11.94 34.67
CA VAL A 13 -3.76 10.61 34.48
C VAL A 13 -4.25 10.43 33.04
N GLN A 14 -4.81 11.47 32.41
CA GLN A 14 -5.18 11.46 31.00
C GLN A 14 -3.97 11.15 30.10
N LYS A 15 -2.80 11.74 30.37
CA LYS A 15 -1.57 11.40 29.64
C LYS A 15 -1.14 9.94 29.80
N LEU A 16 -1.46 9.28 30.92
CA LEU A 16 -1.22 7.84 31.08
C LEU A 16 -2.18 7.03 30.20
N TRP A 17 -3.46 7.44 30.14
CA TRP A 17 -4.45 6.85 29.24
C TRP A 17 -4.03 6.99 27.78
N ASP A 18 -3.64 8.19 27.34
CA ASP A 18 -3.27 8.49 25.95
C ASP A 18 -2.01 7.72 25.50
N LYS A 19 -1.19 7.26 26.45
CA LYS A 19 -0.04 6.38 26.22
C LYS A 19 -0.39 4.88 26.27
N GLY A 20 -1.65 4.53 26.57
CA GLY A 20 -2.11 3.15 26.74
C GLY A 20 -1.69 2.49 28.06
N GLU A 21 -1.03 3.23 28.97
CA GLU A 21 -0.47 2.70 30.23
C GLU A 21 -1.54 2.21 31.20
N LEU A 22 -2.77 2.71 31.07
CA LEU A 22 -3.89 2.31 31.91
C LEU A 22 -4.70 1.13 31.32
N LEU A 23 -4.36 0.66 30.12
CA LEU A 23 -5.01 -0.49 29.47
C LEU A 23 -4.05 -1.67 29.34
N ARG A 24 -2.77 -1.41 29.07
CA ARG A 24 -1.72 -2.43 28.91
C ARG A 24 -1.69 -3.47 30.04
N PRO A 25 -1.83 -3.11 31.34
CA PRO A 25 -1.81 -4.10 32.42
C PRO A 25 -2.97 -5.11 32.35
N LEU A 26 -4.08 -4.77 31.68
CA LEU A 26 -5.23 -5.68 31.54
C LEU A 26 -4.94 -6.87 30.63
N VAL A 27 -3.91 -6.78 29.77
CA VAL A 27 -3.52 -7.83 28.84
C VAL A 27 -2.81 -8.99 29.56
N GLY A 28 -1.95 -8.65 30.52
CA GLY A 28 -1.20 -9.60 31.34
C GLY A 28 -1.74 -9.73 32.76
N SER A 29 -0.96 -10.38 33.63
CA SER A 29 -1.23 -10.50 35.07
C SER A 29 -0.43 -9.49 35.92
N GLU A 30 0.18 -8.48 35.28
CA GLU A 30 0.98 -7.49 35.99
C GLU A 30 0.10 -6.61 36.88
N ALA A 31 0.38 -6.62 38.18
CA ALA A 31 -0.28 -5.75 39.13
C ALA A 31 0.10 -4.29 38.85
N PHE A 32 -0.89 -3.40 38.85
CA PHE A 32 -0.64 -1.97 38.73
C PHE A 32 0.09 -1.46 39.97
N ALA A 33 1.35 -1.06 39.80
CA ALA A 33 2.11 -0.41 40.86
C ALA A 33 1.55 0.99 41.14
N PRO A 34 1.31 1.38 42.41
CA PRO A 34 0.88 2.73 42.76
C PRO A 34 1.77 3.80 42.14
N ARG A 35 1.16 4.80 41.51
CA ARG A 35 1.88 5.87 40.80
C ARG A 35 1.71 7.21 41.50
N ARG A 36 2.84 7.85 41.85
CA ARG A 36 2.86 9.22 42.36
C ARG A 36 2.60 10.22 41.23
N LEU A 37 1.64 11.13 41.44
CA LEU A 37 1.39 12.26 40.56
C LEU A 37 2.27 13.45 40.98
N ARG A 38 2.68 14.27 40.02
CA ARG A 38 3.46 15.47 40.32
C ARG A 38 2.53 16.50 40.95
N LEU A 39 2.92 16.99 42.12
CA LEU A 39 2.21 18.02 42.87
C LEU A 39 3.15 19.21 43.11
N SER A 40 2.80 20.35 42.54
CA SER A 40 3.42 21.64 42.87
C SER A 40 2.65 22.25 44.04
N THR A 41 3.32 22.41 45.17
CA THR A 41 2.74 22.94 46.41
C THR A 41 3.15 24.40 46.64
N PRO A 42 2.40 25.18 47.44
CA PRO A 42 2.85 26.49 47.89
C PRO A 42 4.21 26.44 48.60
N SER A 43 5.08 27.39 48.29
CA SER A 43 6.32 27.62 49.03
C SER A 43 6.05 28.29 50.39
N SER A 44 7.03 28.27 51.28
CA SER A 44 6.88 28.88 52.61
C SER A 44 6.53 30.38 52.57
N GLY A 45 7.05 31.14 51.60
CA GLY A 45 6.72 32.56 51.42
C GLY A 45 5.29 32.76 50.91
N GLU A 46 4.88 31.98 49.90
CA GLU A 46 3.53 32.03 49.35
C GLU A 46 2.45 31.64 50.38
N LEU A 47 2.77 30.75 51.33
CA LEU A 47 1.88 30.40 52.43
C LEU A 47 1.60 31.56 53.40
N SER A 48 2.54 32.49 53.53
CA SER A 48 2.35 33.69 54.35
C SER A 48 1.60 34.77 53.59
N ASP A 49 1.88 34.93 52.29
CA ASP A 49 1.33 36.01 51.46
C ASP A 49 -0.07 35.70 50.90
N HIS A 50 -0.36 34.42 50.60
CA HIS A 50 -1.59 33.95 49.94
C HIS A 50 -2.28 32.81 50.70
N PHE A 51 -2.42 33.00 52.01
CA PHE A 51 -2.86 31.96 52.93
C PHE A 51 -4.28 31.41 52.61
N ASP A 52 -5.25 32.29 52.33
CA ASP A 52 -6.63 31.85 52.05
C ASP A 52 -6.72 31.07 50.72
N GLU A 53 -5.95 31.48 49.72
CA GLU A 53 -5.82 30.75 48.45
C GLU A 53 -5.22 29.36 48.69
N ALA A 54 -4.19 29.24 49.54
CA ALA A 54 -3.58 27.95 49.89
C ALA A 54 -4.53 27.03 50.67
N ARG A 55 -5.38 27.60 51.54
CA ARG A 55 -6.42 26.85 52.25
C ARG A 55 -7.48 26.33 51.28
N ALA A 56 -7.96 27.17 50.37
CA ALA A 56 -8.92 26.78 49.33
C ALA A 56 -8.36 25.69 48.42
N TRP A 57 -7.13 25.88 47.93
CA TRP A 57 -6.40 24.88 47.14
C TRP A 57 -6.28 23.53 47.86
N ALA A 58 -5.92 23.54 49.15
CA ALA A 58 -5.80 22.30 49.93
C ALA A 58 -7.16 21.62 50.16
N ALA A 59 -8.24 22.38 50.29
CA ALA A 59 -9.60 21.85 50.39
C ALA A 59 -10.07 21.22 49.07
N GLU A 60 -9.79 21.87 47.94
CA GLU A 60 -10.07 21.34 46.60
C GLU A 60 -9.37 20.00 46.35
N LEU A 61 -8.08 19.90 46.71
CA LEU A 61 -7.35 18.64 46.58
C LEU A 61 -7.93 17.57 47.50
N ARG A 62 -8.26 17.87 48.76
CA ARG A 62 -8.85 16.91 49.70
C ARG A 62 -10.21 16.38 49.26
N ALA A 63 -10.98 17.17 48.54
CA ALA A 63 -12.26 16.76 47.99
C ALA A 63 -12.11 15.87 46.73
N MET A 64 -10.90 15.72 46.19
CA MET A 64 -10.65 14.96 44.97
C MET A 64 -10.83 13.45 45.21
N PRO A 65 -11.76 12.78 44.51
CA PRO A 65 -11.96 11.34 44.65
C PRO A 65 -10.86 10.57 43.91
N HIS A 66 -10.75 9.27 44.23
CA HIS A 66 -9.90 8.29 43.53
C HIS A 66 -8.38 8.57 43.57
N VAL A 67 -7.93 9.40 44.51
CA VAL A 67 -6.51 9.60 44.80
C VAL A 67 -6.28 9.47 46.30
N ARG A 68 -5.08 9.02 46.68
CA ARG A 68 -4.60 9.06 48.05
C ARG A 68 -3.72 10.28 48.24
N LEU A 69 -4.09 11.13 49.19
CA LEU A 69 -3.30 12.29 49.59
C LEU A 69 -2.45 11.97 50.80
N VAL A 70 -1.17 12.33 50.72
CA VAL A 70 -0.28 12.38 51.88
C VAL A 70 -0.18 13.82 52.31
N LEU A 71 -0.51 14.09 53.57
CA LEU A 71 -0.45 15.43 54.16
C LEU A 71 0.87 15.61 54.91
N ARG A 72 1.49 16.78 54.74
CA ARG A 72 2.64 17.20 55.53
C ARG A 72 2.20 18.22 56.57
N GLU A 73 2.53 17.95 57.82
CA GLU A 73 2.35 18.91 58.91
C GLU A 73 3.43 19.99 58.88
N PHE A 74 3.04 21.22 59.18
CA PHE A 74 3.95 22.33 59.35
C PHE A 74 3.41 23.32 60.38
N ARG A 75 4.32 24.08 60.98
CA ARG A 75 3.99 25.12 61.96
C ARG A 75 3.99 26.48 61.29
N HIS A 76 2.85 27.18 61.35
CA HIS A 76 2.75 28.56 60.90
C HIS A 76 2.65 29.50 62.11
N ARG A 77 3.41 30.60 62.08
CA ARG A 77 3.55 31.53 63.23
C ARG A 77 2.23 32.12 63.72
N VAL A 78 1.25 32.28 62.82
CA VAL A 78 -0.05 32.91 63.10
C VAL A 78 -1.18 31.90 63.36
N LEU A 79 -1.06 30.67 62.84
CA LEU A 79 -2.19 29.71 62.77
C LEU A 79 -1.91 28.37 63.45
N GLY A 80 -0.76 28.22 64.10
CA GLY A 80 -0.39 26.98 64.79
C GLY A 80 -0.06 25.84 63.83
N ASN A 81 -0.30 24.60 64.27
CA ASN A 81 -0.07 23.38 63.48
C ASN A 81 -1.12 23.28 62.36
N ASN A 82 -0.65 23.20 61.12
CA ASN A 82 -1.49 23.01 59.94
C ASN A 82 -0.95 21.86 59.09
N ALA A 83 -1.81 21.24 58.29
CA ALA A 83 -1.41 20.19 57.36
C ALA A 83 -1.78 20.60 55.93
N LEU A 84 -0.88 20.35 54.97
CA LEU A 84 -1.11 20.62 53.55
C LEU A 84 -0.83 19.37 52.71
N PRO A 85 -1.50 19.21 51.55
CA PRO A 85 -1.14 18.19 50.57
C PRO A 85 0.33 18.29 50.18
N ASP A 86 1.05 17.17 50.28
CA ASP A 86 2.48 17.05 49.95
C ASP A 86 2.70 16.01 48.85
N GLU A 87 1.94 14.92 48.86
CA GLU A 87 1.96 13.91 47.81
C GLU A 87 0.55 13.50 47.37
N VAL A 88 0.42 13.15 46.10
CA VAL A 88 -0.80 12.57 45.53
C VAL A 88 -0.45 11.26 44.84
N TRP A 89 -1.17 10.20 45.19
CA TRP A 89 -0.95 8.85 44.68
C TRP A 89 -2.19 8.30 44.02
N LEU A 90 -1.95 7.57 42.93
CA LEU A 90 -2.92 6.75 42.25
C LEU A 90 -2.65 5.28 42.60
N ASP A 91 -3.49 4.69 43.44
CA ASP A 91 -3.22 3.38 44.04
C ASP A 91 -3.67 2.19 43.18
N SER A 92 -4.63 2.39 42.26
CA SER A 92 -5.16 1.31 41.40
C SER A 92 -5.59 1.78 40.02
N LEU A 93 -5.75 0.83 39.09
CA LEU A 93 -6.33 1.08 37.76
C LEU A 93 -7.77 1.52 37.85
N ASP A 94 -8.58 0.88 38.71
CA ASP A 94 -9.99 1.23 38.89
C ASP A 94 -10.15 2.70 39.33
N ALA A 95 -9.28 3.16 40.22
CA ALA A 95 -9.24 4.56 40.62
C ALA A 95 -8.89 5.48 39.43
N ALA A 96 -7.94 5.07 38.58
CA ALA A 96 -7.52 5.83 37.40
C ALA A 96 -8.66 5.92 36.36
N HIS A 97 -9.31 4.80 36.09
CA HIS A 97 -10.41 4.69 35.14
C HIS A 97 -11.65 5.44 35.63
N ALA A 98 -11.96 5.34 36.92
CA ALA A 98 -13.05 6.07 37.55
C ALA A 98 -12.82 7.58 37.52
N MET A 99 -11.59 8.00 37.87
CA MET A 99 -11.17 9.38 37.78
C MET A 99 -11.34 9.92 36.36
N LEU A 100 -11.00 9.17 35.31
CA LEU A 100 -11.17 9.61 33.92
C LEU A 100 -12.58 9.42 33.34
N GLY A 101 -13.46 8.67 33.99
CA GLY A 101 -14.77 8.30 33.43
C GLY A 101 -14.68 7.32 32.25
N LYS A 102 -13.65 6.47 32.24
CA LYS A 102 -13.27 5.57 31.13
C LYS A 102 -13.72 4.12 31.31
N GLN A 103 -14.63 3.84 32.25
CA GLN A 103 -15.06 2.49 32.59
C GLN A 103 -15.78 1.77 31.42
N LYS A 104 -16.43 2.50 30.52
CA LYS A 104 -17.02 1.90 29.29
C LYS A 104 -15.93 1.41 28.34
N ASP A 105 -14.92 2.23 28.09
CA ASP A 105 -13.79 1.88 27.22
C ASP A 105 -13.01 0.70 27.80
N VAL A 106 -12.78 0.68 29.12
CA VAL A 106 -12.12 -0.45 29.80
C VAL A 106 -12.90 -1.75 29.65
N ARG A 107 -14.24 -1.71 29.78
CA ARG A 107 -15.08 -2.89 29.54
C ARG A 107 -14.99 -3.37 28.09
N ARG A 108 -15.02 -2.45 27.11
CA ARG A 108 -14.80 -2.78 25.70
C ARG A 108 -13.44 -3.45 25.49
N PHE A 109 -12.37 -2.93 26.12
CA PHE A 109 -11.05 -3.54 26.03
C PHE A 109 -10.98 -4.94 26.65
N ALA A 110 -11.65 -5.15 27.79
CA ALA A 110 -11.74 -6.47 28.41
C ALA A 110 -12.46 -7.48 27.52
N GLU A 111 -13.53 -7.06 26.85
CA GLU A 111 -14.26 -7.86 25.87
C GLU A 111 -13.39 -8.18 24.64
N LEU A 112 -12.56 -7.25 24.15
CA LEU A 112 -11.58 -7.54 23.09
C LEU A 112 -10.61 -8.65 23.50
N LEU A 113 -10.12 -8.61 24.73
CA LEU A 113 -9.23 -9.66 25.26
C LEU A 113 -9.95 -11.00 25.37
N GLN A 114 -11.22 -10.99 25.77
CA GLN A 114 -12.04 -12.20 25.81
C GLN A 114 -12.26 -12.77 24.41
N ILE A 115 -12.67 -11.95 23.44
CA ILE A 115 -12.83 -12.37 22.03
C ILE A 115 -11.51 -12.98 21.54
N THR A 116 -10.39 -12.29 21.73
CA THR A 116 -9.07 -12.76 21.30
C THR A 116 -8.71 -14.13 21.87
N ARG A 117 -9.00 -14.37 23.16
CA ARG A 117 -8.74 -15.65 23.85
C ARG A 117 -9.72 -16.75 23.44
N GLN A 118 -11.00 -16.42 23.24
CA GLN A 118 -12.05 -17.39 22.92
C GLN A 118 -12.04 -17.85 21.46
N PHE A 119 -11.68 -16.94 20.54
CA PHE A 119 -11.88 -17.12 19.11
C PHE A 119 -11.15 -18.34 18.51
N LEU A 120 -10.13 -18.89 19.18
CA LEU A 120 -9.35 -20.02 18.68
C LEU A 120 -9.44 -21.28 19.53
N LEU A 121 -10.39 -21.32 20.49
CA LEU A 121 -10.75 -22.55 21.21
C LEU A 121 -11.80 -23.37 20.44
N SER A 122 -12.67 -22.73 19.66
CA SER A 122 -13.80 -23.37 18.96
C SER A 122 -13.42 -24.10 17.66
N GLU A 123 -12.29 -23.79 17.03
CA GLU A 123 -11.89 -24.49 15.79
C GLU A 123 -11.34 -25.91 16.04
N ARG A 124 -11.11 -26.30 17.30
CA ARG A 124 -10.80 -27.70 17.64
C ARG A 124 -12.03 -28.62 17.58
N THR A 125 -13.25 -28.09 17.57
CA THR A 125 -14.46 -28.92 17.68
C THR A 125 -15.25 -29.06 16.38
N ASP A 126 -15.13 -28.13 15.44
CA ASP A 126 -15.99 -28.13 14.23
C ASP A 126 -15.25 -28.47 12.92
N GLY A 127 -13.91 -28.47 12.92
CA GLY A 127 -13.09 -28.74 11.72
C GLY A 127 -12.85 -30.21 11.40
N ASP A 128 -13.02 -31.12 12.37
CA ASP A 128 -12.77 -32.56 12.18
C ASP A 128 -13.93 -33.31 11.49
N ALA A 129 -15.06 -32.65 11.24
CA ALA A 129 -16.24 -33.28 10.65
C ALA A 129 -16.38 -33.08 9.13
N ALA A 130 -15.62 -32.18 8.49
CA ALA A 130 -15.95 -31.73 7.12
C ALA A 130 -14.96 -32.10 6.00
N LEU A 131 -13.73 -32.55 6.27
CA LEU A 131 -12.76 -32.89 5.20
C LEU A 131 -11.97 -34.17 5.51
N ALA A 132 -12.67 -35.30 5.62
CA ALA A 132 -12.07 -36.62 5.54
C ALA A 132 -11.79 -37.01 4.07
N THR A 133 -10.80 -36.37 3.44
CA THR A 133 -10.09 -36.94 2.28
C THR A 133 -8.63 -36.50 2.27
N GLY A 134 -7.78 -37.33 2.87
CA GLY A 134 -6.43 -37.65 2.38
C GLY A 134 -5.38 -36.54 2.35
N GLN A 135 -4.64 -36.38 3.45
CA GLN A 135 -3.20 -36.65 3.53
C GLN A 135 -2.69 -36.30 4.94
N SER A 136 -2.27 -37.33 5.67
CA SER A 136 -1.60 -37.19 6.95
C SER A 136 -0.18 -36.67 6.72
N LEU A 137 0.10 -35.46 7.17
CA LEU A 137 1.46 -34.97 7.42
C LEU A 137 1.63 -34.86 8.93
N GLY A 138 2.69 -35.52 9.40
CA GLY A 138 2.91 -35.87 10.80
C GLY A 138 2.91 -34.67 11.74
N ALA A 139 2.22 -34.86 12.85
CA ALA A 139 2.37 -34.05 14.05
C ALA A 139 3.78 -34.25 14.62
N SER A 140 4.63 -33.22 14.49
CA SER A 140 5.83 -33.07 15.31
C SER A 140 5.65 -31.83 16.19
N GLY A 141 5.36 -32.09 17.47
CA GLY A 141 5.14 -31.05 18.46
C GLY A 141 6.39 -30.24 18.76
N HIS A 142 6.19 -28.93 18.95
CA HIS A 142 6.98 -28.05 19.80
C HIS A 142 5.98 -27.23 20.62
N GLY A 143 6.24 -27.06 21.92
CA GLY A 143 5.38 -26.35 22.87
C GLY A 143 5.29 -24.86 22.57
N ASP A 144 4.53 -24.53 21.55
CA ASP A 144 4.34 -23.17 21.07
C ASP A 144 3.02 -22.61 21.64
N ALA A 145 3.04 -21.36 22.12
CA ALA A 145 1.87 -20.76 22.72
C ALA A 145 0.71 -20.74 21.71
N PRO A 146 -0.54 -21.00 22.15
CA PRO A 146 -1.70 -20.92 21.28
C PRO A 146 -1.73 -19.62 20.47
N VAL A 147 -2.22 -19.67 19.23
CA VAL A 147 -2.23 -18.50 18.33
C VAL A 147 -2.89 -17.26 18.96
N HIS A 148 -3.90 -17.45 19.82
CA HIS A 148 -4.51 -16.36 20.58
C HIS A 148 -3.54 -15.62 21.50
N ASP A 149 -2.63 -16.35 22.16
CA ASP A 149 -1.62 -15.76 23.03
C ASP A 149 -0.60 -14.93 22.24
N ARG A 150 -0.39 -15.25 20.96
CA ARG A 150 0.50 -14.50 20.07
C ARG A 150 -0.04 -13.12 19.70
N LEU A 151 -1.35 -12.91 19.80
CA LEU A 151 -1.98 -11.61 19.53
C LEU A 151 -1.99 -10.68 20.75
N LEU A 152 -1.86 -11.21 21.97
CA LEU A 152 -1.85 -10.42 23.20
C LEU A 152 -0.72 -9.37 23.22
N PRO A 153 0.53 -9.66 22.79
CA PRO A 153 1.57 -8.63 22.67
C PRO A 153 1.16 -7.43 21.81
N TRP A 154 0.37 -7.64 20.76
CA TRP A 154 -0.12 -6.55 19.91
C TRP A 154 -1.11 -5.66 20.68
N LEU A 155 -2.05 -6.25 21.41
CA LEU A 155 -3.01 -5.52 22.26
C LEU A 155 -2.31 -4.73 23.38
N ALA A 156 -1.24 -5.28 23.96
CA ALA A 156 -0.42 -4.59 24.96
C ALA A 156 0.36 -3.40 24.37
N LYS A 157 0.85 -3.56 23.13
CA LYS A 157 1.60 -2.53 22.41
C LYS A 157 0.69 -1.42 21.88
N ARG A 158 -0.52 -1.75 21.41
CA ARG A 158 -1.47 -0.83 20.75
C ARG A 158 -2.89 -0.86 21.35
N PRO A 159 -3.05 -0.61 22.67
CA PRO A 159 -4.35 -0.78 23.32
C PRO A 159 -5.41 0.24 22.88
N LEU A 160 -5.01 1.48 22.56
CA LEU A 160 -5.93 2.50 22.07
C LEU A 160 -6.40 2.22 20.64
N THR A 161 -5.49 1.80 19.76
CA THR A 161 -5.86 1.36 18.40
C THR A 161 -6.78 0.14 18.45
N ALA A 162 -6.54 -0.80 19.37
CA ALA A 162 -7.43 -1.94 19.57
C ALA A 162 -8.85 -1.48 19.96
N LEU A 163 -8.96 -0.49 20.85
CA LEU A 163 -10.25 0.10 21.23
C LEU A 163 -10.99 0.76 20.06
N GLU A 164 -10.27 1.48 19.20
CA GLU A 164 -10.85 2.06 17.99
C GLU A 164 -11.38 0.98 17.04
N LEU A 165 -10.73 -0.19 17.03
CA LEU A 165 -11.10 -1.34 16.21
C LEU A 165 -12.11 -2.27 16.87
N PHE A 166 -12.69 -1.91 18.04
CA PHE A 166 -13.56 -2.80 18.80
C PHE A 166 -14.65 -3.46 17.94
N ASP A 167 -15.38 -2.67 17.13
CA ASP A 167 -16.49 -3.17 16.31
C ASP A 167 -16.01 -4.01 15.10
N ALA A 168 -14.76 -3.83 14.69
CA ALA A 168 -14.12 -4.61 13.62
C ALA A 168 -13.40 -5.87 14.15
N TRP A 169 -13.08 -5.91 15.44
CA TRP A 169 -12.20 -6.92 16.02
C TRP A 169 -12.65 -8.36 15.84
N PRO A 170 -13.94 -8.73 16.01
CA PRO A 170 -14.40 -10.10 15.76
C PRO A 170 -14.08 -10.55 14.32
N ARG A 171 -14.21 -9.66 13.35
CA ARG A 171 -13.91 -9.91 11.94
C ARG A 171 -12.41 -9.97 11.65
N LEU A 172 -11.61 -9.16 12.33
CA LEU A 172 -10.14 -9.26 12.26
C LEU A 172 -9.66 -10.60 12.81
N ALA A 173 -10.20 -11.04 13.95
CA ALA A 173 -9.90 -12.34 14.55
C ALA A 173 -10.32 -13.50 13.62
N LEU A 174 -11.50 -13.41 12.99
CA LEU A 174 -11.95 -14.34 11.94
C LEU A 174 -10.93 -14.49 10.81
N VAL A 175 -10.45 -13.39 10.24
CA VAL A 175 -9.47 -13.42 9.15
C VAL A 175 -8.15 -14.05 9.59
N VAL A 176 -7.67 -13.71 10.79
CA VAL A 176 -6.41 -14.25 11.32
C VAL A 176 -6.53 -15.75 11.58
N GLY A 177 -7.62 -16.20 12.21
CA GLY A 177 -7.87 -17.62 12.46
C GLY A 177 -7.98 -18.42 11.16
N TRP A 178 -8.78 -17.92 10.22
CA TRP A 178 -8.96 -18.56 8.92
C TRP A 178 -7.65 -18.72 8.15
N LEU A 179 -6.78 -17.71 8.14
CA LEU A 179 -5.50 -17.76 7.44
C LEU A 179 -4.46 -18.63 8.16
N HIS A 180 -4.59 -18.78 9.48
CA HIS A 180 -3.80 -19.75 10.23
C HIS A 180 -4.19 -21.19 9.85
N ALA A 181 -5.48 -21.46 9.67
CA ALA A 181 -5.98 -22.76 9.20
C ALA A 181 -5.70 -23.03 7.71
N HIS A 182 -5.65 -21.98 6.89
CA HIS A 182 -5.45 -22.06 5.43
C HIS A 182 -4.19 -21.28 5.00
N PRO A 183 -2.99 -21.70 5.39
CA PRO A 183 -1.78 -20.97 5.06
C PRO A 183 -1.57 -20.93 3.53
N ARG A 184 -1.25 -19.74 3.02
CA ARG A 184 -0.96 -19.48 1.60
C ARG A 184 -2.08 -19.99 0.65
N PRO A 185 -3.30 -19.45 0.77
CA PRO A 185 -4.50 -20.07 0.20
C PRO A 185 -4.57 -20.05 -1.34
N GLY A 186 -3.80 -19.21 -2.04
CA GLY A 186 -3.78 -19.18 -3.50
C GLY A 186 -5.09 -18.69 -4.14
N ILE A 187 -5.90 -17.94 -3.38
CA ILE A 187 -7.19 -17.38 -3.80
C ILE A 187 -7.17 -15.84 -3.75
N TYR A 188 -8.12 -15.20 -4.42
CA TYR A 188 -8.34 -13.75 -4.27
C TYR A 188 -9.03 -13.44 -2.93
N LEU A 189 -8.82 -12.23 -2.40
CA LEU A 189 -9.46 -11.79 -1.14
C LEU A 189 -10.99 -11.96 -1.15
N ARG A 190 -11.63 -11.78 -2.31
CA ARG A 190 -13.10 -11.94 -2.46
C ARG A 190 -13.60 -13.36 -2.21
N GLN A 191 -12.71 -14.34 -2.32
CA GLN A 191 -13.02 -15.76 -2.12
C GLN A 191 -12.85 -16.20 -0.66
N VAL A 192 -12.42 -15.31 0.23
CA VAL A 192 -12.43 -15.57 1.68
C VAL A 192 -13.89 -15.61 2.13
N ASP A 193 -14.38 -16.81 2.43
CA ASP A 193 -15.78 -17.06 2.79
C ASP A 193 -15.98 -17.00 4.30
N LEU A 194 -15.92 -15.78 4.84
CA LEU A 194 -16.08 -15.52 6.27
C LEU A 194 -17.28 -14.59 6.51
N PRO A 195 -18.17 -14.90 7.48
CA PRO A 195 -19.33 -14.07 7.78
C PRO A 195 -18.96 -12.61 8.08
N GLY A 196 -19.56 -11.67 7.33
CA GLY A 196 -19.35 -10.24 7.52
C GLY A 196 -17.98 -9.70 7.07
N VAL A 197 -17.14 -10.54 6.45
CA VAL A 197 -15.84 -10.18 5.90
C VAL A 197 -15.93 -10.16 4.37
N ASP A 198 -15.85 -8.98 3.78
CA ASP A 198 -15.71 -8.81 2.34
C ASP A 198 -14.30 -8.31 1.98
N SER A 199 -13.98 -8.24 0.69
CA SER A 199 -12.67 -7.75 0.23
C SER A 199 -12.37 -6.34 0.71
N LYS A 200 -13.37 -5.46 0.78
CA LYS A 200 -13.19 -4.06 1.21
C LYS A 200 -12.81 -4.00 2.69
N PHE A 201 -13.37 -4.90 3.50
CA PHE A 201 -12.99 -5.03 4.90
C PHE A 201 -11.50 -5.41 5.03
N ILE A 202 -11.05 -6.45 4.32
CA ILE A 202 -9.64 -6.87 4.37
C ILE A 202 -8.73 -5.75 3.83
N GLU A 203 -9.11 -5.12 2.73
CA GLU A 203 -8.39 -3.99 2.12
C GLU A 203 -8.22 -2.81 3.08
N ALA A 204 -9.30 -2.39 3.75
CA ALA A 204 -9.28 -1.29 4.71
C ALA A 204 -8.40 -1.57 5.93
N HIS A 205 -8.21 -2.85 6.30
CA HIS A 205 -7.48 -3.26 7.49
C HIS A 205 -6.14 -3.94 7.20
N ARG A 206 -5.61 -3.89 5.97
CA ARG A 206 -4.34 -4.56 5.59
C ARG A 206 -3.17 -4.23 6.52
N ALA A 207 -3.08 -2.99 7.01
CA ALA A 207 -2.01 -2.59 7.91
C ALA A 207 -2.08 -3.35 9.24
N VAL A 208 -3.25 -3.34 9.88
CA VAL A 208 -3.48 -4.05 11.15
C VAL A 208 -3.39 -5.56 10.95
N LEU A 209 -4.04 -6.09 9.92
CA LEU A 209 -3.97 -7.51 9.58
C LEU A 209 -2.53 -7.95 9.33
N SER A 210 -1.68 -7.12 8.72
CA SER A 210 -0.27 -7.49 8.55
C SER A 210 0.44 -7.67 9.88
N GLU A 211 0.27 -6.72 10.81
CA GLU A 211 0.89 -6.84 12.14
C GLU A 211 0.36 -8.04 12.94
N LEU A 212 -0.93 -8.36 12.82
CA LEU A 212 -1.53 -9.51 13.49
C LEU A 212 -1.10 -10.84 12.87
N LEU A 213 -1.06 -10.92 11.54
CA LEU A 213 -0.67 -12.13 10.80
C LEU A 213 0.82 -12.44 10.96
N ASP A 214 1.68 -11.41 11.01
CA ASP A 214 3.11 -11.56 11.30
C ASP A 214 3.36 -12.19 12.70
N LEU A 215 2.44 -11.98 13.65
CA LEU A 215 2.49 -12.61 14.97
C LEU A 215 1.83 -13.99 15.00
N ALA A 216 0.71 -14.16 14.29
CA ALA A 216 -0.10 -15.37 14.34
C ALA A 216 0.49 -16.52 13.51
N LEU A 217 1.01 -16.23 12.33
CA LEU A 217 1.45 -17.23 11.37
C LEU A 217 2.92 -17.65 11.61
N PRO A 218 3.28 -18.92 11.36
CA PRO A 218 4.68 -19.33 11.32
C PRO A 218 5.48 -18.55 10.26
N GLY A 219 6.73 -18.19 10.55
CA GLY A 219 7.58 -17.46 9.60
C GLY A 219 7.77 -18.17 8.25
N ALA A 220 7.70 -19.51 8.22
CA ALA A 220 7.83 -20.31 6.99
C ALA A 220 6.70 -20.10 5.98
N VAL A 221 5.52 -19.62 6.41
CA VAL A 221 4.38 -19.37 5.53
C VAL A 221 4.22 -17.88 5.18
N ILE A 222 5.10 -17.01 5.66
CA ILE A 222 5.14 -15.59 5.35
C ILE A 222 6.26 -15.33 4.33
N ASP A 223 5.96 -14.68 3.21
CA ASP A 223 7.00 -14.26 2.26
C ASP A 223 7.70 -13.00 2.80
N SER A 224 8.87 -13.19 3.41
CA SER A 224 9.65 -12.11 4.03
C SER A 224 10.37 -11.21 3.03
N SER A 225 10.43 -11.58 1.75
CA SER A 225 11.02 -10.75 0.70
C SER A 225 10.13 -9.57 0.30
N VAL A 226 8.86 -9.62 0.68
CA VAL A 226 7.84 -8.64 0.31
C VAL A 226 7.42 -7.85 1.53
N SER A 227 7.47 -6.52 1.40
CA SER A 227 7.07 -5.57 2.43
C SER A 227 6.06 -4.55 1.91
N GLY A 228 5.35 -3.89 2.82
CA GLY A 228 4.39 -2.83 2.49
C GLY A 228 3.00 -3.35 2.10
N LEU A 229 2.03 -2.42 2.02
CA LEU A 229 0.61 -2.76 1.84
C LEU A 229 0.26 -3.24 0.43
N SER A 230 1.03 -2.83 -0.59
CA SER A 230 0.92 -3.36 -1.96
C SER A 230 1.34 -4.83 -2.02
N GLY A 231 2.22 -5.25 -1.12
CA GLY A 231 2.70 -6.63 -1.02
C GLY A 231 1.84 -7.56 -0.18
N PHE A 232 0.72 -7.09 0.40
CA PHE A 232 -0.09 -7.86 1.34
C PHE A 232 -0.51 -9.23 0.81
N CYS A 233 -1.08 -9.27 -0.41
CA CYS A 233 -1.59 -10.51 -0.98
C CYS A 233 -0.45 -11.51 -1.19
N ARG A 234 0.62 -11.12 -1.89
CA ARG A 234 1.82 -11.96 -2.07
C ARG A 234 2.44 -12.37 -0.73
N ARG A 235 2.53 -11.48 0.26
CA ARG A 235 3.13 -11.77 1.57
C ARG A 235 2.43 -12.94 2.25
N TYR A 236 1.10 -12.96 2.24
CA TYR A 236 0.29 -13.99 2.91
C TYR A 236 -0.29 -15.08 1.97
N GLY A 237 0.11 -15.08 0.69
CA GLY A 237 -0.22 -16.11 -0.28
C GLY A 237 -1.62 -16.01 -0.90
N PHE A 238 -2.23 -14.83 -0.88
CA PHE A 238 -3.38 -14.52 -1.73
C PHE A 238 -2.93 -14.20 -3.17
N LYS A 239 -3.86 -14.33 -4.11
CA LYS A 239 -3.67 -13.87 -5.50
C LYS A 239 -3.85 -12.35 -5.58
N ASP A 240 -2.90 -11.70 -6.22
CA ASP A 240 -3.04 -10.32 -6.68
C ASP A 240 -3.77 -10.26 -8.02
N LYS A 241 -4.35 -9.08 -8.31
CA LYS A 241 -4.91 -8.81 -9.63
C LYS A 241 -3.80 -9.00 -10.67
N PRO A 242 -3.99 -9.88 -11.67
CA PRO A 242 -2.96 -10.10 -12.69
C PRO A 242 -2.74 -8.81 -13.49
N LEU A 243 -1.48 -8.52 -13.79
CA LEU A 243 -1.12 -7.48 -14.74
C LEU A 243 -1.75 -7.82 -16.11
N ARG A 244 -2.31 -6.81 -16.76
CA ARG A 244 -2.92 -6.96 -18.09
C ARG A 244 -2.21 -6.09 -19.11
N ILE A 245 -2.01 -6.65 -20.28
CA ILE A 245 -1.43 -6.01 -21.45
C ILE A 245 -2.56 -5.82 -22.46
N ARG A 246 -2.81 -4.57 -22.85
CA ARG A 246 -3.78 -4.20 -23.87
C ARG A 246 -3.04 -3.93 -25.18
N PHE A 247 -3.49 -4.52 -26.27
CA PHE A 247 -2.89 -4.36 -27.59
C PHE A 247 -3.94 -4.41 -28.68
N ARG A 248 -3.60 -3.89 -29.85
CA ARG A 248 -4.39 -3.99 -31.08
C ARG A 248 -3.60 -4.73 -32.14
N LEU A 249 -4.22 -5.74 -32.76
CA LEU A 249 -3.63 -6.32 -33.98
C LEU A 249 -3.85 -5.34 -35.13
N LEU A 250 -2.76 -4.92 -35.76
CA LEU A 250 -2.80 -4.01 -36.91
C LEU A 250 -2.91 -4.77 -38.24
N ASP A 251 -2.75 -6.10 -38.18
CA ASP A 251 -2.98 -7.03 -39.28
C ASP A 251 -3.90 -8.16 -38.82
N THR A 252 -5.17 -8.08 -39.22
CA THR A 252 -6.20 -9.07 -38.86
C THR A 252 -6.03 -10.39 -39.61
N SER A 253 -5.23 -10.44 -40.68
CA SER A 253 -4.95 -11.68 -41.41
C SER A 253 -4.15 -12.70 -40.58
N LEU A 254 -3.49 -12.24 -39.51
CA LEU A 254 -2.70 -13.07 -38.58
C LEU A 254 -3.57 -13.91 -37.64
N LEU A 255 -4.88 -13.65 -37.56
CA LEU A 255 -5.77 -14.38 -36.69
C LEU A 255 -6.11 -15.77 -37.27
N PRO A 256 -5.87 -16.87 -36.52
CA PRO A 256 -6.24 -18.22 -36.95
C PRO A 256 -7.76 -18.32 -37.20
N GLY A 257 -8.16 -18.83 -38.37
CA GLY A 257 -9.57 -19.07 -38.72
C GLY A 257 -10.15 -18.16 -39.82
N MET A 258 -9.44 -17.10 -40.24
CA MET A 258 -9.87 -16.25 -41.37
C MET A 258 -9.74 -16.94 -42.75
N ALA A 259 -9.04 -18.07 -42.83
CA ALA A 259 -8.72 -18.76 -44.08
C ALA A 259 -9.66 -19.92 -44.48
N GLY A 260 -10.77 -20.20 -43.76
CA GLY A 260 -11.55 -21.40 -44.14
C GLY A 260 -12.97 -21.65 -43.61
N SER A 261 -13.46 -21.02 -42.55
CA SER A 261 -14.85 -21.29 -42.10
C SER A 261 -15.27 -20.33 -41.00
N SER A 262 -16.22 -19.44 -41.32
CA SER A 262 -16.80 -18.37 -40.49
C SER A 262 -15.81 -17.43 -39.80
N PRO A 263 -15.86 -16.12 -40.08
CA PRO A 263 -14.95 -15.18 -39.44
C PRO A 263 -15.26 -15.14 -37.93
N ALA A 264 -14.29 -15.51 -37.08
CA ALA A 264 -14.42 -15.47 -35.62
C ALA A 264 -14.63 -14.05 -35.07
N LEU A 265 -14.30 -13.05 -35.88
CA LEU A 265 -14.50 -11.62 -35.63
C LEU A 265 -15.16 -10.99 -36.87
N PRO A 266 -16.05 -9.99 -36.71
CA PRO A 266 -16.64 -9.27 -37.85
C PRO A 266 -15.57 -8.77 -38.82
N THR A 267 -15.85 -8.74 -40.12
CA THR A 267 -14.88 -8.33 -41.18
C THR A 267 -14.38 -6.87 -41.08
N ASN A 268 -14.92 -6.09 -40.13
CA ASN A 268 -14.47 -4.74 -39.76
C ASN A 268 -14.04 -4.65 -38.28
N ALA A 269 -13.68 -5.77 -37.66
CA ALA A 269 -13.23 -5.77 -36.28
C ALA A 269 -11.90 -5.02 -36.16
N ASP A 270 -11.88 -4.06 -35.25
CA ASP A 270 -10.67 -3.43 -34.73
C ASP A 270 -10.30 -4.17 -33.42
N PRO A 271 -9.40 -5.16 -33.48
CA PRO A 271 -9.21 -6.11 -32.39
C PRO A 271 -8.38 -5.49 -31.26
N ASP A 272 -9.03 -4.67 -30.42
CA ASP A 272 -8.51 -4.19 -29.14
C ASP A 272 -8.67 -5.27 -28.06
N ILE A 273 -7.56 -5.91 -27.72
CA ILE A 273 -7.49 -7.12 -26.91
C ILE A 273 -6.71 -6.84 -25.63
N GLY A 274 -7.28 -7.24 -24.48
CA GLY A 274 -6.58 -7.26 -23.21
C GLY A 274 -6.28 -8.69 -22.76
N LEU A 275 -5.01 -9.04 -22.59
CA LEU A 275 -4.57 -10.32 -22.02
C LEU A 275 -3.92 -10.13 -20.66
N THR A 276 -3.95 -11.16 -19.81
CA THR A 276 -3.04 -11.21 -18.65
C THR A 276 -1.60 -11.34 -19.15
N GLN A 277 -0.62 -10.81 -18.41
CA GLN A 277 0.81 -10.92 -18.74
C GLN A 277 1.20 -12.34 -19.17
N ALA A 278 0.93 -13.36 -18.35
CA ALA A 278 1.28 -14.75 -18.66
C ALA A 278 0.67 -15.28 -19.98
N ALA A 279 -0.55 -14.81 -20.33
CA ALA A 279 -1.21 -15.19 -21.57
C ALA A 279 -0.59 -14.47 -22.79
N PHE A 280 -0.16 -13.23 -22.61
CA PHE A 280 0.57 -12.46 -23.62
C PHE A 280 1.98 -13.01 -23.85
N GLU A 281 2.68 -13.42 -22.79
CA GLU A 281 3.98 -14.10 -22.86
C GLU A 281 3.89 -15.40 -23.69
N SER A 282 2.75 -16.08 -23.61
CA SER A 282 2.45 -17.33 -24.33
C SER A 282 1.79 -17.10 -25.71
N LEU A 283 1.74 -15.85 -26.21
CA LEU A 283 1.10 -15.54 -27.48
C LEU A 283 1.96 -16.06 -28.65
N HIS A 284 1.33 -16.82 -29.55
CA HIS A 284 1.98 -17.38 -30.73
C HIS A 284 1.30 -16.83 -32.00
N LEU A 285 1.82 -15.71 -32.50
CA LEU A 285 1.42 -15.11 -33.77
C LEU A 285 2.68 -14.88 -34.63
N PRO A 286 2.60 -14.98 -35.96
CA PRO A 286 3.72 -14.72 -36.85
C PRO A 286 3.90 -13.19 -37.03
N LEU A 287 4.26 -12.51 -35.93
CA LEU A 287 4.49 -11.07 -35.88
C LEU A 287 5.91 -10.75 -36.33
N GLU A 288 6.04 -9.81 -37.24
CA GLU A 288 7.32 -9.22 -37.64
C GLU A 288 7.63 -8.00 -36.77
N ARG A 289 6.60 -7.23 -36.41
CA ARG A 289 6.75 -5.87 -35.88
C ARG A 289 5.82 -5.60 -34.70
N VAL A 290 6.32 -4.85 -33.73
CA VAL A 290 5.57 -4.41 -32.56
C VAL A 290 5.77 -2.93 -32.35
N PHE A 291 4.67 -2.20 -32.23
CA PHE A 291 4.66 -0.78 -31.85
C PHE A 291 4.23 -0.65 -30.38
N MET A 292 4.80 0.30 -29.66
CA MET A 292 4.44 0.62 -28.28
C MET A 292 4.14 2.11 -28.17
N THR A 293 3.01 2.45 -27.57
CA THR A 293 2.60 3.85 -27.35
C THR A 293 1.96 4.04 -25.98
N GLU A 294 2.19 5.20 -25.38
CA GLU A 294 1.63 5.56 -24.07
C GLU A 294 0.24 6.18 -24.16
N ASN A 295 -0.06 6.81 -25.29
CA ASN A 295 -1.28 7.59 -25.44
C ASN A 295 -2.44 6.73 -25.96
N GLU A 296 -3.58 6.78 -25.28
CA GLU A 296 -4.73 5.93 -25.58
C GLU A 296 -5.38 6.28 -26.93
N ILE A 297 -5.49 7.56 -27.27
CA ILE A 297 -6.08 7.99 -28.54
C ILE A 297 -5.17 7.62 -29.70
N ASN A 298 -3.85 7.77 -29.55
CA ASN A 298 -2.88 7.33 -30.56
C ASN A 298 -2.90 5.81 -30.73
N PHE A 299 -3.05 5.05 -29.66
CA PHE A 299 -3.28 3.60 -29.72
C PHE A 299 -4.53 3.24 -30.55
N LEU A 300 -5.65 3.93 -30.31
CA LEU A 300 -6.91 3.72 -31.03
C LEU A 300 -6.90 4.27 -32.47
N ALA A 301 -6.10 5.29 -32.76
CA ALA A 301 -5.97 5.86 -34.10
C ALA A 301 -4.82 5.22 -34.92
N PHE A 302 -4.04 4.31 -34.32
CA PHE A 302 -2.82 3.79 -34.93
C PHE A 302 -3.13 3.08 -36.26
N PRO A 303 -2.53 3.51 -37.40
CA PRO A 303 -2.82 2.93 -38.71
C PRO A 303 -2.54 1.43 -38.80
N ALA A 304 -3.28 0.74 -39.65
CA ALA A 304 -3.04 -0.66 -39.96
C ALA A 304 -1.66 -0.83 -40.63
N VAL A 305 -0.92 -1.83 -40.18
CA VAL A 305 0.43 -2.14 -40.65
C VAL A 305 0.55 -3.67 -40.72
N PRO A 306 0.85 -4.26 -41.90
CA PRO A 306 0.95 -5.72 -42.06
C PRO A 306 1.95 -6.36 -41.11
N GLY A 307 1.67 -7.58 -40.65
CA GLY A 307 2.57 -8.37 -39.80
C GLY A 307 2.80 -7.80 -38.40
N SER A 308 1.91 -6.94 -37.89
CA SER A 308 2.20 -6.16 -36.68
C SER A 308 1.06 -5.99 -35.68
N LEU A 309 1.42 -5.55 -34.48
CA LEU A 309 0.51 -5.10 -33.43
C LEU A 309 1.01 -3.82 -32.77
N VAL A 310 0.12 -3.11 -32.09
CA VAL A 310 0.45 -1.96 -31.22
C VAL A 310 0.04 -2.27 -29.79
N ILE A 311 0.89 -1.94 -28.81
CA ILE A 311 0.67 -2.14 -27.38
C ILE A 311 0.39 -0.79 -26.72
N PHE A 312 -0.64 -0.74 -25.87
CA PHE A 312 -0.99 0.43 -25.06
C PHE A 312 -0.34 0.36 -23.67
N GLY A 313 0.07 1.53 -23.15
CA GLY A 313 0.33 1.72 -21.72
C GLY A 313 1.73 1.34 -21.27
N ALA A 314 2.73 1.48 -22.15
CA ALA A 314 4.11 1.11 -21.86
C ALA A 314 4.96 2.25 -21.24
N GLY A 315 4.34 3.22 -20.55
CA GLY A 315 5.03 4.41 -20.06
C GLY A 315 6.05 4.12 -18.95
N TYR A 316 5.67 3.38 -17.91
CA TYR A 316 6.62 2.89 -16.90
C TYR A 316 6.29 1.44 -16.57
N GLY A 317 7.33 0.60 -16.39
CA GLY A 317 7.15 -0.79 -15.95
C GLY A 317 7.22 -1.84 -17.07
N PHE A 318 8.29 -1.80 -17.87
CA PHE A 318 8.59 -2.87 -18.84
C PHE A 318 8.88 -4.24 -18.19
N GLU A 319 8.95 -4.32 -16.86
CA GLU A 319 8.99 -5.57 -16.11
C GLU A 319 7.85 -6.52 -16.49
N ALA A 320 6.67 -5.98 -16.84
CA ALA A 320 5.54 -6.76 -17.34
C ALA A 320 5.82 -7.49 -18.68
N PHE A 321 6.89 -7.14 -19.38
CA PHE A 321 7.32 -7.78 -20.62
C PHE A 321 8.60 -8.60 -20.47
N ALA A 322 9.21 -8.65 -19.29
CA ALA A 322 10.48 -9.34 -19.09
C ALA A 322 10.41 -10.85 -19.39
N GLY A 323 9.25 -11.48 -19.22
CA GLY A 323 9.00 -12.88 -19.59
C GLY A 323 8.62 -13.09 -21.06
N THR A 324 8.37 -12.02 -21.82
CA THR A 324 7.82 -12.07 -23.18
C THR A 324 8.94 -12.26 -24.20
N THR A 325 9.48 -13.48 -24.28
CA THR A 325 10.66 -13.78 -25.11
C THR A 325 10.46 -13.53 -26.60
N TRP A 326 9.21 -13.62 -27.09
CA TRP A 326 8.93 -13.44 -28.52
C TRP A 326 9.13 -12.00 -29.01
N LEU A 327 9.05 -11.00 -28.12
CA LEU A 327 9.34 -9.60 -28.47
C LEU A 327 10.78 -9.41 -28.96
N HIS A 328 11.73 -10.22 -28.47
CA HIS A 328 13.13 -10.15 -28.92
C HIS A 328 13.35 -10.60 -30.37
N ARG A 329 12.33 -11.18 -31.01
CA ARG A 329 12.38 -11.65 -32.40
C ARG A 329 11.65 -10.72 -33.37
N CYS A 330 10.98 -9.69 -32.84
CA CYS A 330 10.24 -8.72 -33.63
C CYS A 330 11.03 -7.41 -33.69
N ASP A 331 10.83 -6.64 -34.75
CA ASP A 331 11.27 -5.26 -34.79
C ASP A 331 10.37 -4.44 -33.85
N LEU A 332 10.98 -3.86 -32.81
CA LEU A 332 10.27 -3.17 -31.74
C LEU A 332 10.42 -1.65 -31.88
N PHE A 333 9.29 -0.95 -31.98
CA PHE A 333 9.21 0.49 -32.15
C PHE A 333 8.48 1.14 -30.98
N TYR A 334 9.09 2.15 -30.39
CA TYR A 334 8.55 2.93 -29.29
C TYR A 334 8.20 4.34 -29.75
N TRP A 335 6.97 4.78 -29.49
CA TRP A 335 6.50 6.13 -29.79
C TRP A 335 5.94 6.78 -28.52
N GLY A 336 6.74 7.70 -27.95
CA GLY A 336 6.36 8.54 -26.83
C GLY A 336 6.50 10.03 -27.17
N ASP A 337 6.33 10.87 -26.14
CA ASP A 337 6.51 12.31 -26.25
C ASP A 337 7.97 12.69 -26.54
N ILE A 338 8.19 13.79 -27.27
CA ILE A 338 9.52 14.39 -27.41
C ILE A 338 9.72 15.38 -26.25
N ASP A 339 10.09 14.83 -25.10
CA ASP A 339 10.52 15.54 -23.90
C ASP A 339 11.55 14.70 -23.12
N THR A 340 12.00 15.17 -21.95
CA THR A 340 13.02 14.45 -21.20
C THR A 340 12.51 13.15 -20.55
N HIS A 341 11.21 13.04 -20.27
CA HIS A 341 10.59 11.83 -19.73
C HIS A 341 10.39 10.76 -20.81
N GLY A 342 9.93 11.12 -22.01
CA GLY A 342 9.74 10.20 -23.13
C GLY A 342 11.04 9.47 -23.50
N PHE A 343 12.17 10.18 -23.54
CA PHE A 343 13.49 9.54 -23.74
C PHE A 343 13.91 8.65 -22.57
N ALA A 344 13.51 8.99 -21.34
CA ALA A 344 13.81 8.17 -20.17
C ALA A 344 13.02 6.86 -20.13
N ILE A 345 11.85 6.84 -20.75
CA ILE A 345 11.05 5.63 -20.95
C ILE A 345 11.68 4.77 -22.05
N LEU A 346 12.11 5.38 -23.17
CA LEU A 346 12.87 4.67 -24.20
C LEU A 346 14.16 4.04 -23.65
N ASP A 347 14.91 4.76 -22.82
CA ASP A 347 16.10 4.23 -22.14
C ASP A 347 15.76 3.04 -21.23
N GLN A 348 14.63 3.07 -20.52
CA GLN A 348 14.14 1.94 -19.73
C GLN A 348 13.73 0.75 -20.60
N LEU A 349 13.03 0.98 -21.72
CA LEU A 349 12.66 -0.07 -22.67
C LEU A 349 13.91 -0.79 -23.17
N ARG A 350 14.94 -0.03 -23.55
CA ARG A 350 16.21 -0.58 -24.05
C ARG A 350 17.04 -1.30 -22.99
N ALA A 351 16.75 -1.15 -21.70
CA ALA A 351 17.33 -1.99 -20.67
C ALA A 351 16.86 -3.45 -20.80
N HIS A 352 15.64 -3.67 -21.31
CA HIS A 352 15.06 -5.00 -21.56
C HIS A 352 15.20 -5.44 -23.03
N PHE A 353 15.02 -4.51 -23.97
CA PHE A 353 15.05 -4.77 -25.41
C PHE A 353 16.05 -3.84 -26.09
N PRO A 354 17.37 -4.15 -26.08
CA PRO A 354 18.41 -3.24 -26.60
C PRO A 354 18.27 -2.86 -28.09
N HIS A 355 17.51 -3.64 -28.86
CA HIS A 355 17.24 -3.41 -30.28
C HIS A 355 16.03 -2.50 -30.54
N ALA A 356 15.32 -2.04 -29.50
CA ALA A 356 14.16 -1.17 -29.66
C ALA A 356 14.52 0.17 -30.32
N GLN A 357 13.70 0.58 -31.28
CA GLN A 357 13.88 1.80 -32.06
C GLN A 357 12.86 2.86 -31.63
N SER A 358 13.22 4.13 -31.68
CA SER A 358 12.25 5.21 -31.51
C SER A 358 11.51 5.45 -32.84
N LEU A 359 10.22 5.78 -32.74
CA LEU A 359 9.36 6.17 -33.86
C LEU A 359 8.94 7.62 -33.64
N LEU A 360 9.23 8.49 -34.60
CA LEU A 360 8.83 9.91 -34.58
C LEU A 360 9.37 10.71 -33.38
N MET A 361 10.47 10.27 -32.75
CA MET A 361 11.13 10.96 -31.64
C MET A 361 12.49 11.55 -32.06
N ASP A 362 12.57 12.04 -33.28
CA ASP A 362 13.76 12.66 -33.84
C ASP A 362 13.64 14.19 -33.90
N ARG A 363 14.77 14.83 -34.18
CA ARG A 363 14.88 16.29 -34.16
C ARG A 363 14.11 16.94 -35.31
N ASP A 364 14.01 16.27 -36.46
CA ASP A 364 13.30 16.81 -37.62
C ASP A 364 11.79 16.80 -37.35
N THR A 365 11.27 15.73 -36.75
CA THR A 365 9.89 15.65 -36.25
C THR A 365 9.61 16.76 -35.22
N LEU A 366 10.50 16.99 -34.25
CA LEU A 366 10.34 18.06 -33.26
C LEU A 366 10.23 19.44 -33.92
N LEU A 367 11.16 19.78 -34.82
CA LEU A 367 11.23 21.09 -35.45
C LEU A 367 10.08 21.32 -36.45
N ALA A 368 9.64 20.28 -37.16
CA ALA A 368 8.50 20.35 -38.07
C ALA A 368 7.19 20.73 -37.36
N HIS A 369 7.12 20.52 -36.03
CA HIS A 369 5.94 20.80 -35.20
C HIS A 369 6.21 21.89 -34.15
N ALA A 370 7.10 22.85 -34.45
CA ALA A 370 7.47 23.93 -33.54
C ALA A 370 6.28 24.75 -33.01
N ASP A 371 5.25 24.94 -33.83
CA ASP A 371 4.02 25.66 -33.47
C ASP A 371 3.15 24.91 -32.44
N HIS A 372 3.42 23.62 -32.23
CA HIS A 372 2.67 22.76 -31.32
C HIS A 372 3.40 22.45 -30.00
N TRP A 373 4.60 23.01 -29.80
CA TRP A 373 5.37 22.79 -28.57
C TRP A 373 4.60 23.27 -27.34
N GLY A 374 4.49 22.38 -26.35
CA GLY A 374 4.07 22.69 -25.00
C GLY A 374 5.26 22.96 -24.07
N THR A 375 4.98 22.90 -22.77
CA THR A 375 5.98 23.07 -21.72
C THR A 375 6.03 21.85 -20.81
N GLU A 376 7.20 21.25 -20.64
CA GLU A 376 7.50 20.26 -19.62
C GLU A 376 7.67 20.97 -18.26
N PRO A 377 6.84 20.68 -17.25
CA PRO A 377 6.89 21.39 -15.97
C PRO A 377 8.13 21.02 -15.14
N GLN A 378 8.62 19.78 -15.28
CA GLN A 378 9.77 19.29 -14.55
C GLN A 378 10.60 18.38 -15.45
N ALA A 379 11.71 18.91 -15.94
CA ALA A 379 12.68 18.14 -16.71
C ALA A 379 13.38 17.09 -15.84
N LEU A 380 13.67 15.95 -16.46
CA LEU A 380 14.50 14.90 -15.91
C LEU A 380 15.98 15.25 -16.06
N LEU A 381 16.69 15.26 -14.93
CA LEU A 381 18.11 15.62 -14.85
C LEU A 381 18.98 14.40 -14.51
N ARG A 382 18.97 13.39 -15.38
CA ARG A 382 19.88 12.23 -15.28
C ARG A 382 20.41 11.84 -16.66
N ASP A 383 21.51 11.10 -16.67
CA ASP A 383 22.05 10.55 -17.91
C ASP A 383 21.26 9.31 -18.35
N LEU A 384 21.09 9.16 -19.67
CA LEU A 384 20.35 8.09 -20.32
C LEU A 384 21.30 7.31 -21.25
N PRO A 385 22.04 6.32 -20.73
CA PRO A 385 23.17 5.71 -21.42
C PRO A 385 22.78 4.80 -22.61
N ARG A 386 21.50 4.44 -22.77
CA ARG A 386 21.02 3.54 -23.85
C ARG A 386 20.39 4.31 -25.01
N LEU A 387 20.52 5.62 -25.05
CA LEU A 387 20.12 6.42 -26.20
C LEU A 387 21.16 6.31 -27.33
N THR A 388 20.69 6.41 -28.58
CA THR A 388 21.56 6.56 -29.75
C THR A 388 22.21 7.95 -29.73
N PRO A 389 23.26 8.19 -30.53
CA PRO A 389 23.88 9.52 -30.62
C PRO A 389 22.91 10.64 -31.01
N GLY A 390 21.98 10.37 -31.95
CA GLY A 390 20.98 11.34 -32.39
C GLY A 390 19.97 11.69 -31.29
N GLU A 391 19.44 10.67 -30.60
CA GLU A 391 18.51 10.86 -29.49
C GLU A 391 19.20 11.54 -28.29
N THR A 392 20.46 11.21 -28.01
CA THR A 392 21.26 11.85 -26.95
C THR A 392 21.46 13.34 -27.24
N ALA A 393 21.76 13.70 -28.50
CA ALA A 393 21.90 15.10 -28.89
C ALA A 393 20.58 15.87 -28.67
N LEU A 394 19.45 15.30 -29.10
CA LEU A 394 18.13 15.90 -28.90
C LEU A 394 17.74 16.00 -27.42
N PHE A 395 17.93 14.93 -26.65
CA PHE A 395 17.71 14.91 -25.21
C PHE A 395 18.49 16.02 -24.50
N ASN A 396 19.77 16.21 -24.84
CA ASN A 396 20.58 17.29 -24.28
C ASN A 396 20.10 18.68 -24.70
N GLU A 397 19.61 18.86 -25.93
CA GLU A 397 18.99 20.12 -26.37
C GLU A 397 17.74 20.47 -25.54
N LEU A 398 16.90 19.47 -25.24
CA LEU A 398 15.70 19.61 -24.41
C LEU A 398 16.06 19.87 -22.94
N ARG A 399 16.87 19.00 -22.33
CA ARG A 399 17.31 19.06 -20.93
C ARG A 399 17.99 20.38 -20.60
N ASP A 400 18.87 20.84 -21.49
CA ASP A 400 19.67 22.05 -21.29
C ASP A 400 18.94 23.32 -21.81
N ASN A 401 17.68 23.20 -22.24
CA ASN A 401 16.83 24.30 -22.72
C ASN A 401 17.42 25.10 -23.89
N ARG A 402 18.10 24.44 -24.83
CA ARG A 402 18.82 25.11 -25.94
C ARG A 402 17.90 25.65 -27.03
N LEU A 403 16.69 25.12 -27.14
CA LEU A 403 15.67 25.56 -28.12
C LEU A 403 14.71 26.59 -27.49
N ARG A 404 14.13 26.24 -26.34
CA ARG A 404 13.26 27.06 -25.49
C ARG A 404 13.21 26.42 -24.10
N VAL A 405 12.80 27.17 -23.08
CA VAL A 405 12.60 26.64 -21.73
C VAL A 405 11.49 25.59 -21.72
N GLY A 406 11.83 24.38 -21.29
CA GLY A 406 10.93 23.26 -21.07
C GLY A 406 10.23 22.77 -22.33
N VAL A 407 10.90 22.70 -23.49
CA VAL A 407 10.25 22.20 -24.71
C VAL A 407 9.69 20.80 -24.50
N ARG A 408 8.42 20.62 -24.86
CA ARG A 408 7.75 19.33 -24.94
C ARG A 408 6.91 19.27 -26.21
N LEU A 409 7.04 18.21 -26.99
CA LEU A 409 6.07 17.88 -28.02
C LEU A 409 5.34 16.60 -27.62
N GLU A 410 4.08 16.77 -27.19
CA GLU A 410 3.18 15.66 -26.90
C GLU A 410 2.91 14.85 -28.17
N GLN A 411 2.88 13.53 -28.05
CA GLN A 411 2.69 12.59 -29.14
C GLN A 411 1.43 12.89 -29.98
N GLU A 412 0.31 13.24 -29.34
CA GLU A 412 -0.97 13.61 -29.99
C GLU A 412 -0.90 14.89 -30.83
N ARG A 413 0.15 15.71 -30.66
CA ARG A 413 0.31 16.97 -31.40
C ARG A 413 1.11 16.82 -32.69
N ILE A 414 1.67 15.64 -32.94
CA ILE A 414 2.29 15.30 -34.20
C ILE A 414 1.16 15.10 -35.22
N GLY A 415 1.23 15.81 -36.36
CA GLY A 415 0.18 15.77 -37.37
C GLY A 415 -0.02 14.35 -37.91
N PHE A 416 -1.28 13.90 -38.02
CA PHE A 416 -1.57 12.51 -38.37
C PHE A 416 -1.02 12.10 -39.75
N GLY A 417 -0.93 13.02 -40.72
CA GLY A 417 -0.29 12.77 -42.01
C GLY A 417 1.20 12.42 -41.90
N TRP A 418 1.90 12.98 -40.92
CA TRP A 418 3.30 12.66 -40.62
C TRP A 418 3.42 11.21 -40.12
N VAL A 419 2.48 10.77 -39.28
CA VAL A 419 2.39 9.39 -38.79
C VAL A 419 2.16 8.42 -39.94
N GLN A 420 1.21 8.73 -40.83
CA GLN A 420 0.93 7.89 -42.01
C GLN A 420 2.15 7.77 -42.93
N GLN A 421 2.88 8.86 -43.14
CA GLN A 421 4.10 8.87 -43.95
C GLN A 421 5.23 8.05 -43.31
N ALA A 422 5.42 8.15 -42.00
CA ALA A 422 6.41 7.34 -41.30
C ALA A 422 6.05 5.85 -41.35
N LEU A 423 4.76 5.50 -41.31
CA LEU A 423 4.32 4.12 -41.32
C LEU A 423 4.23 3.49 -42.72
N SER A 424 4.19 4.29 -43.80
CA SER A 424 4.11 3.77 -45.17
C SER A 424 5.33 2.94 -45.56
N ALA A 425 6.51 3.29 -45.04
CA ALA A 425 7.76 2.54 -45.25
C ALA A 425 7.65 1.07 -44.82
N PHE A 426 6.86 0.79 -43.77
CA PHE A 426 6.63 -0.58 -43.29
C PHE A 426 5.60 -1.35 -44.13
N SER A 427 4.75 -0.63 -44.86
CA SER A 427 3.72 -1.24 -45.72
C SER A 427 4.25 -1.64 -47.10
N GLU A 428 5.32 -0.99 -47.57
CA GLU A 428 5.94 -1.26 -48.87
C GLU A 428 6.93 -2.43 -48.84
N SER A 429 7.63 -2.62 -47.72
CA SER A 429 8.65 -3.67 -47.54
C SER A 429 8.08 -5.10 -47.68
N THR A 430 6.80 -5.31 -47.35
CA THR A 430 6.13 -6.61 -47.48
C THR A 430 5.70 -6.93 -48.92
N ARG A 431 5.44 -5.92 -49.78
CA ARG A 431 4.99 -6.16 -51.17
C ARG A 431 6.09 -6.69 -52.08
N SER A 432 7.36 -6.34 -51.84
CA SER A 432 8.48 -6.79 -52.66
C SER A 432 8.76 -8.30 -52.54
N VAL A 433 8.49 -8.88 -51.36
CA VAL A 433 8.70 -10.32 -51.08
C VAL A 433 7.62 -11.19 -51.73
N VAL A 434 6.36 -10.71 -51.79
CA VAL A 434 5.26 -11.44 -52.43
C VAL A 434 5.38 -11.40 -53.97
N SER A 435 5.89 -10.30 -54.55
CA SER A 435 6.14 -10.23 -56.00
C SER A 435 7.31 -11.09 -56.47
N ALA A 436 8.30 -11.36 -55.61
CA ALA A 436 9.44 -12.20 -55.94
C ALA A 436 9.17 -13.71 -55.83
N SER A 437 8.10 -14.11 -55.13
CA SER A 437 7.70 -15.51 -54.95
C SER A 437 6.65 -15.99 -55.95
N SER A 438 6.28 -15.15 -56.93
CA SER A 438 5.24 -15.42 -57.94
C SER A 438 5.78 -15.44 -59.38
N LEU A 439 7.08 -15.70 -59.58
CA LEU A 439 7.70 -15.86 -60.90
C LEU A 439 8.40 -17.21 -61.02
#